data_AF-A0A3D5L4Y7-F1
#
_entry.id   AF-A0A3D5L4Y7-F1
#
_cell.length_a   1.000
_cell.length_b   1.000
_cell.length_c   1.000
_cell.angle_alpha   90.00
_cell.angle_beta   90.00
_cell.angle_gamma   90.00
#
_symmetry.space_group_name_H-M   'P 1'
#
loop_
_entity.id
_entity.type
_entity.pdbx_description
1 polymer ?
#
loop_
_entity_poly.entity_id
_entity_poly.type
_entity_poly.pdbx_seq_one_letter_code
_entity_poly.pdbx_strand_id
1 'polypeptide(L)'
;VLSRFKFHGNALIKNLFLFASLLPGIAMQVSVYQIMYTLHWINSIPGYIVLMCGTDVISIYIFIQYFENISVSLDEAAIMDGCSYFGVFFRILLPLLKPAIVTVMILKGVSTYNEYYNANLYLQDKTKLVTVATSLYKFTGPLGNQYNYICAGVIITMLPALIMFLLFQKQIYSGLTNGAVKG
;
A
#
# COMPACT_ATOMS: atom_id res chain seq x y z
N VAL A 1 -0.57 -8.66 -16.17
CA VAL A 1 -1.55 -9.56 -16.85
C VAL A 1 -2.69 -8.78 -17.51
N LEU A 2 -3.52 -8.04 -16.77
CA LEU A 2 -4.67 -7.29 -17.35
C LEU A 2 -4.33 -6.25 -18.43
N SER A 3 -3.11 -5.67 -18.38
CA SER A 3 -2.61 -4.73 -19.39
C SER A 3 -1.99 -5.44 -20.61
N ARG A 4 -1.20 -6.52 -20.40
CA ARG A 4 -0.46 -7.20 -21.48
C ARG A 4 -1.22 -8.33 -22.20
N PHE A 5 -2.26 -8.90 -21.59
CA PHE A 5 -3.03 -9.99 -22.21
C PHE A 5 -4.47 -9.55 -22.53
N LYS A 6 -4.85 -9.60 -23.82
CA LYS A 6 -6.23 -9.43 -24.27
C LYS A 6 -6.93 -10.80 -24.23
N PHE A 7 -7.88 -10.98 -23.32
CA PHE A 7 -8.75 -12.17 -23.25
C PHE A 7 -10.20 -11.75 -23.06
N HIS A 8 -11.14 -12.59 -23.49
CA HIS A 8 -12.58 -12.24 -23.56
C HIS A 8 -13.20 -11.78 -22.23
N GLY A 9 -12.67 -12.20 -21.08
CA GLY A 9 -13.14 -11.78 -19.75
C GLY A 9 -12.49 -10.50 -19.18
N ASN A 10 -11.54 -9.88 -19.90
CA ASN A 10 -10.77 -8.74 -19.37
C ASN A 10 -11.66 -7.52 -19.09
N ALA A 11 -12.64 -7.24 -19.97
CA ALA A 11 -13.60 -6.15 -19.77
C ALA A 11 -14.50 -6.37 -18.53
N LEU A 12 -14.98 -7.60 -18.32
CA LEU A 12 -15.80 -7.95 -17.16
C LEU A 12 -15.02 -7.80 -15.85
N ILE A 13 -13.78 -8.31 -15.80
CA ILE A 13 -12.91 -8.19 -14.62
C ILE A 13 -12.61 -6.72 -14.31
N LYS A 14 -12.26 -5.92 -15.34
CA LYS A 14 -12.05 -4.47 -15.16
C LYS A 14 -13.29 -3.77 -14.61
N ASN A 15 -14.47 -4.08 -15.14
CA ASN A 15 -15.72 -3.50 -14.66
C ASN A 15 -16.06 -3.93 -13.23
N LEU A 16 -15.76 -5.17 -12.84
CA LEU A 16 -15.93 -5.63 -11.45
C LEU A 16 -14.98 -4.90 -10.49
N PHE A 17 -13.72 -4.68 -10.87
CA PHE A 17 -12.78 -3.87 -10.08
C PHE A 17 -13.26 -2.42 -9.95
N LEU A 18 -13.75 -1.82 -11.03
CA LEU A 18 -14.33 -0.47 -11.01
C LEU A 18 -15.55 -0.43 -10.08
N PHE A 19 -16.46 -1.38 -10.19
CA PHE A 19 -17.64 -1.45 -9.33
C PHE A 19 -17.27 -1.63 -7.85
N ALA A 20 -16.32 -2.52 -7.55
CA ALA A 20 -15.81 -2.71 -6.20
C ALA A 20 -15.15 -1.43 -5.64
N SER A 21 -14.51 -0.63 -6.49
CA SER A 21 -13.90 0.65 -6.08
C SER A 21 -14.91 1.77 -5.81
N LEU A 22 -16.14 1.67 -6.32
CA LEU A 22 -17.22 2.63 -6.05
C LEU A 22 -17.85 2.44 -4.67
N LEU A 23 -17.65 1.27 -4.07
CA LEU A 23 -18.23 0.96 -2.77
C LEU A 23 -17.45 1.70 -1.65
N PRO A 24 -18.14 2.39 -0.73
CA PRO A 24 -17.46 3.14 0.33
C PRO A 24 -16.70 2.21 1.28
N GLY A 25 -15.40 2.43 1.46
CA GLY A 25 -14.57 1.60 2.33
C GLY A 25 -15.09 1.52 3.78
N ILE A 26 -15.65 2.62 4.30
CA ILE A 26 -16.25 2.67 5.66
C ILE A 26 -17.48 1.75 5.76
N ALA A 27 -18.31 1.68 4.71
CA ALA A 27 -19.49 0.83 4.72
C ALA A 27 -19.11 -0.66 4.69
N MET A 28 -18.03 -1.02 4.00
CA MET A 28 -17.50 -2.38 4.00
C MET A 28 -16.86 -2.77 5.34
N GLN A 29 -16.47 -1.81 6.17
CA GLN A 29 -15.69 -2.08 7.37
C GLN A 29 -16.41 -3.03 8.34
N VAL A 30 -17.74 -2.94 8.44
CA VAL A 30 -18.55 -3.84 9.28
C VAL A 30 -18.38 -5.29 8.81
N SER A 31 -18.44 -5.53 7.51
CA SER A 31 -18.26 -6.86 6.92
C SER A 31 -16.84 -7.37 7.12
N VAL A 32 -15.82 -6.51 6.91
CA VAL A 32 -14.42 -6.88 7.16
C VAL A 32 -14.19 -7.23 8.63
N TYR A 33 -14.77 -6.48 9.55
CA TYR A 33 -14.71 -6.78 10.97
C TYR A 33 -15.35 -8.13 11.31
N GLN A 34 -16.51 -8.43 10.73
CA GLN A 34 -17.17 -9.72 10.93
C GLN A 34 -16.32 -10.89 10.42
N ILE A 35 -15.64 -10.73 9.27
CA ILE A 35 -14.71 -11.75 8.74
C ILE A 35 -13.54 -11.94 9.71
N MET A 36 -12.89 -10.86 10.13
CA MET A 36 -11.76 -10.89 11.07
C MET A 36 -12.14 -11.51 12.41
N TYR A 37 -13.35 -11.24 12.90
CA TYR A 37 -13.91 -11.84 14.11
C TYR A 37 -14.09 -13.35 13.95
N THR A 38 -14.72 -13.77 12.85
CA THR A 38 -15.00 -15.20 12.55
C THR A 38 -13.71 -15.99 12.34
N LEU A 39 -12.67 -15.38 11.77
CA LEU A 39 -11.35 -15.98 11.61
C LEU A 39 -10.49 -15.94 12.89
N HIS A 40 -10.98 -15.34 13.97
CA HIS A 40 -10.23 -15.09 15.21
C HIS A 40 -8.93 -14.31 14.99
N TRP A 41 -8.93 -13.36 14.05
CA TRP A 41 -7.78 -12.53 13.69
C TRP A 41 -7.76 -11.16 14.38
N ILE A 42 -8.78 -10.85 15.18
CA ILE A 42 -8.76 -9.69 16.08
C ILE A 42 -7.71 -9.92 17.17
N ASN A 43 -6.92 -8.89 17.49
CA ASN A 43 -5.75 -8.96 18.37
C ASN A 43 -4.63 -9.90 17.87
N SER A 44 -4.61 -10.23 16.58
CA SER A 44 -3.56 -11.05 15.96
C SER A 44 -2.67 -10.19 15.06
N ILE A 45 -1.37 -10.16 15.33
CA ILE A 45 -0.40 -9.44 14.47
C ILE A 45 -0.42 -9.99 13.03
N PRO A 46 -0.35 -11.33 12.80
CA PRO A 46 -0.49 -11.88 11.45
C PRO A 46 -1.79 -11.49 10.75
N GLY A 47 -2.91 -11.53 11.47
CA GLY A 47 -4.22 -11.13 10.93
C GLY A 47 -4.24 -9.66 10.53
N TYR A 48 -3.66 -8.79 11.36
CA TYR A 48 -3.53 -7.37 11.06
C TYR A 48 -2.60 -7.08 9.88
N ILE A 49 -1.50 -7.82 9.74
CA ILE A 49 -0.60 -7.71 8.57
C ILE A 49 -1.36 -8.06 7.29
N VAL A 50 -2.09 -9.18 7.28
CA VAL A 50 -2.90 -9.60 6.11
C VAL A 50 -3.93 -8.55 5.75
N LEU A 51 -4.62 -7.97 6.74
CA LEU A 51 -5.54 -6.85 6.53
C LEU A 51 -4.86 -5.65 5.86
N MET A 52 -3.66 -5.28 6.32
CA MET A 52 -2.89 -4.14 5.81
C MET A 52 -2.29 -4.38 4.41
N CYS A 53 -2.10 -5.64 4.00
CA CYS A 53 -1.61 -6.02 2.67
C CYS A 53 -2.61 -5.70 1.53
N GLY A 54 -3.82 -5.23 1.85
CA GLY A 54 -4.78 -4.76 0.86
C GLY A 54 -4.17 -3.75 -0.12
N THR A 55 -4.43 -3.94 -1.41
CA THR A 55 -3.91 -3.08 -2.47
C THR A 55 -4.68 -1.77 -2.53
N ASP A 56 -3.96 -0.67 -2.60
CA ASP A 56 -4.53 0.67 -2.79
C ASP A 56 -4.43 1.13 -4.26
N VAL A 57 -5.31 2.08 -4.63
CA VAL A 57 -5.41 2.59 -6.00
C VAL A 57 -4.12 3.28 -6.46
N ILE A 58 -3.42 3.96 -5.55
CA ILE A 58 -2.18 4.68 -5.85
C ILE A 58 -1.08 3.68 -6.25
N SER A 59 -0.91 2.60 -5.48
CA SER A 59 0.02 1.52 -5.79
C SER A 59 -0.23 0.92 -7.17
N ILE A 60 -1.50 0.62 -7.50
CA ILE A 60 -1.87 0.11 -8.82
C ILE A 60 -1.47 1.09 -9.92
N TYR A 61 -1.77 2.38 -9.73
CA TYR A 61 -1.49 3.40 -10.72
C TYR A 61 0.02 3.57 -10.98
N ILE A 62 0.84 3.62 -9.93
CA ILE A 62 2.30 3.69 -10.04
C ILE A 62 2.83 2.49 -10.83
N PHE A 63 2.38 1.27 -10.52
CA PHE A 63 2.80 0.09 -11.27
C PHE A 63 2.37 0.14 -12.73
N ILE A 64 1.14 0.57 -13.05
CA ILE A 64 0.67 0.71 -14.42
C ILE A 64 1.55 1.70 -15.20
N GLN A 65 1.82 2.87 -14.62
CA GLN A 65 2.66 3.89 -15.27
C GLN A 65 4.06 3.37 -15.58
N TYR A 66 4.70 2.67 -14.65
CA TYR A 66 6.01 2.06 -14.90
C TYR A 66 5.94 0.96 -15.97
N PHE A 67 4.88 0.14 -15.97
CA PHE A 67 4.69 -0.90 -16.98
C PHE A 67 4.47 -0.35 -18.39
N GLU A 68 3.78 0.79 -18.52
CA GLU A 68 3.55 1.48 -19.80
C GLU A 68 4.83 2.11 -20.36
N ASN A 69 5.76 2.52 -19.48
CA ASN A 69 7.07 3.03 -19.88
C ASN A 69 8.06 1.93 -20.34
N ILE A 70 7.78 0.65 -20.06
CA ILE A 70 8.64 -0.46 -20.50
C ILE A 70 8.20 -0.93 -21.89
N SER A 71 9.09 -0.77 -22.89
CA SER A 71 8.83 -1.18 -24.27
C SER A 71 8.38 -2.64 -24.36
N VAL A 72 7.34 -2.89 -25.16
CA VAL A 72 6.82 -4.24 -25.43
C VAL A 72 7.85 -5.10 -26.18
N SER A 73 8.74 -4.48 -26.95
CA SER A 73 9.79 -5.19 -27.70
C SER A 73 10.78 -5.96 -26.82
N LEU A 74 10.94 -5.58 -25.55
CA LEU A 74 11.78 -6.32 -24.59
C LEU A 74 11.19 -7.71 -24.29
N ASP A 75 9.86 -7.80 -24.20
CA ASP A 75 9.18 -9.08 -23.97
C ASP A 75 9.31 -9.96 -25.22
N GLU A 76 9.09 -9.38 -26.40
CA GLU A 76 9.18 -10.08 -27.69
C GLU A 76 10.60 -10.61 -27.94
N ALA A 77 11.62 -9.79 -27.74
CA ALA A 77 13.02 -10.20 -27.89
C ALA A 77 13.37 -11.35 -26.95
N ALA A 78 12.98 -11.25 -25.67
CA ALA A 78 13.24 -12.30 -24.70
C ALA A 78 12.53 -13.62 -25.02
N ILE A 79 11.30 -13.56 -25.55
CA ILE A 79 10.57 -14.75 -25.98
C ILE A 79 11.24 -15.36 -27.23
N MET A 80 11.71 -14.54 -28.16
CA MET A 80 12.48 -15.00 -29.33
C MET A 80 13.80 -15.66 -28.93
N ASP A 81 14.43 -15.20 -27.85
CA ASP A 81 15.62 -15.82 -27.24
C ASP A 81 15.30 -17.10 -26.44
N GLY A 82 14.06 -17.60 -26.50
CA GLY A 82 13.63 -18.85 -25.85
C GLY A 82 13.21 -18.70 -24.39
N CYS A 83 13.01 -17.47 -23.89
CA CYS A 83 12.55 -17.25 -22.53
C CYS A 83 11.04 -17.50 -22.40
N SER A 84 10.63 -18.24 -21.37
CA SER A 84 9.20 -18.41 -21.06
C SER A 84 8.61 -17.11 -20.49
N TYR A 85 7.29 -16.93 -20.55
CA TYR A 85 6.61 -15.76 -19.98
C TYR A 85 6.93 -15.52 -18.50
N PHE A 86 7.09 -16.60 -17.70
CA PHE A 86 7.53 -16.49 -16.32
C PHE A 86 8.99 -16.01 -16.22
N GLY A 87 9.86 -16.49 -17.12
CA GLY A 87 11.23 -16.02 -17.23
C GLY A 87 11.31 -14.53 -17.59
N VAL A 88 10.51 -14.07 -18.55
CA VAL A 88 10.40 -12.65 -18.92
C VAL A 88 9.99 -11.81 -17.71
N PHE A 89 8.95 -12.25 -16.98
CA PHE A 89 8.51 -11.52 -15.80
C PHE A 89 9.59 -11.41 -14.73
N PHE A 90 10.17 -12.52 -14.28
CA PHE A 90 11.11 -12.51 -13.15
C PHE A 90 12.50 -11.99 -13.49
N ARG A 91 12.98 -12.20 -14.72
CA ARG A 91 14.35 -11.83 -15.12
C ARG A 91 14.45 -10.46 -15.77
N ILE A 92 13.38 -9.96 -16.39
CA ILE A 92 13.40 -8.70 -17.15
C ILE A 92 12.46 -7.68 -16.52
N LEU A 93 11.17 -7.99 -16.44
CA LEU A 93 10.18 -7.01 -15.98
C LEU A 93 10.36 -6.66 -14.48
N LEU A 94 10.51 -7.66 -13.62
CA LEU A 94 10.60 -7.45 -12.17
C LEU A 94 11.81 -6.58 -11.75
N PRO A 95 13.04 -6.80 -12.28
CA PRO A 95 14.15 -5.89 -12.03
C PRO A 95 13.91 -4.45 -12.53
N LEU A 96 13.27 -4.29 -13.69
CA LEU A 96 12.93 -2.97 -14.24
C LEU A 96 11.88 -2.24 -13.40
N LEU A 97 11.00 -2.98 -12.71
CA LEU A 97 10.00 -2.43 -11.79
C LEU A 97 10.56 -2.10 -10.42
N LYS A 98 11.81 -2.43 -10.11
CA LYS A 98 12.42 -2.17 -8.79
C LYS A 98 12.22 -0.74 -8.28
N PRO A 99 12.36 0.33 -9.10
CA PRO A 99 12.08 1.69 -8.63
C PRO A 99 10.62 1.88 -8.20
N ALA A 100 9.66 1.35 -8.97
CA ALA A 100 8.23 1.39 -8.64
C ALA A 100 7.92 0.67 -7.32
N ILE A 101 8.52 -0.52 -7.12
CA ILE A 101 8.37 -1.30 -5.89
C ILE A 101 8.87 -0.49 -4.69
N VAL A 102 10.03 0.16 -4.81
CA VAL A 102 10.57 1.02 -3.74
C VAL A 102 9.63 2.18 -3.44
N THR A 103 9.14 2.89 -4.45
CA THR A 103 8.18 4.00 -4.26
C THR A 103 6.92 3.53 -3.53
N VAL A 104 6.32 2.42 -3.97
CA VAL A 104 5.12 1.85 -3.34
C VAL A 104 5.39 1.41 -1.90
N MET A 105 6.51 0.75 -1.64
CA MET A 105 6.89 0.34 -0.27
C MET A 105 6.99 1.54 0.67
N ILE A 106 7.56 2.65 0.21
CA ILE A 106 7.68 3.86 1.03
C ILE A 106 6.31 4.47 1.31
N LEU A 107 5.50 4.70 0.26
CA LEU A 107 4.18 5.32 0.40
C LEU A 107 3.26 4.47 1.30
N LYS A 108 3.22 3.16 1.06
CA LYS A 108 2.44 2.22 1.87
C LYS A 108 2.98 2.12 3.30
N GLY A 109 4.30 2.13 3.47
CA GLY A 109 4.95 2.11 4.79
C GLY A 109 4.58 3.32 5.64
N VAL A 110 4.65 4.53 5.06
CA VAL A 110 4.22 5.77 5.74
C VAL A 110 2.73 5.75 6.06
N SER A 111 1.89 5.29 5.13
CA SER A 111 0.45 5.13 5.37
C SER A 111 0.17 4.16 6.51
N THR A 112 0.84 3.02 6.54
CA THR A 112 0.68 1.99 7.59
C THR A 112 1.19 2.49 8.94
N TYR A 113 2.29 3.25 8.96
CA TYR A 113 2.84 3.84 10.18
C TYR A 113 1.88 4.85 10.83
N ASN A 114 1.18 5.63 10.01
CA ASN A 114 0.21 6.64 10.45
C ASN A 114 -1.22 6.09 10.62
N GLU A 115 -1.45 4.81 10.33
CA GLU A 115 -2.78 4.20 10.39
C GLU A 115 -3.27 4.07 11.85
N TYR A 116 -4.26 4.89 12.19
CA TYR A 116 -4.89 4.88 13.50
C TYR A 116 -6.17 4.05 13.53
N TYR A 117 -7.03 4.19 12.53
CA TYR A 117 -8.40 3.68 12.55
C TYR A 117 -8.42 2.16 12.63
N ASN A 118 -7.70 1.50 11.72
CA ASN A 118 -7.63 0.04 11.70
C ASN A 118 -6.87 -0.50 12.92
N ALA A 119 -5.75 0.15 13.30
CA ALA A 119 -5.01 -0.23 14.51
C ALA A 119 -5.90 -0.14 15.75
N ASN A 120 -6.76 0.87 15.84
CA ASN A 120 -7.64 1.03 16.97
C ASN A 120 -8.71 -0.08 17.02
N LEU A 121 -9.30 -0.41 15.86
CA LEU A 121 -10.41 -1.34 15.73
C LEU A 121 -10.01 -2.82 15.91
N TYR A 122 -8.86 -3.23 15.35
CA TYR A 122 -8.45 -4.64 15.29
C TYR A 122 -7.39 -5.03 16.32
N LEU A 123 -6.58 -4.08 16.81
CA LEU A 123 -5.57 -4.30 17.86
C LEU A 123 -6.08 -3.73 19.19
N GLN A 124 -7.10 -4.35 19.75
CA GLN A 124 -7.83 -3.89 20.93
C GLN A 124 -7.03 -4.05 22.24
N ASP A 125 -6.11 -5.03 22.35
CA ASP A 125 -5.21 -5.16 23.50
C ASP A 125 -4.13 -4.07 23.50
N LYS A 126 -4.46 -2.91 24.09
CA LYS A 126 -3.56 -1.75 24.22
C LYS A 126 -2.44 -1.91 25.24
N THR A 127 -2.30 -3.08 25.86
CA THR A 127 -1.15 -3.38 26.72
C THR A 127 0.00 -3.99 25.94
N LYS A 128 -0.31 -4.79 24.92
CA LYS A 128 0.68 -5.51 24.10
C LYS A 128 0.75 -5.03 22.65
N LEU A 129 -0.35 -4.53 22.10
CA LEU A 129 -0.51 -4.24 20.68
C LEU A 129 -0.71 -2.73 20.46
N VAL A 130 0.26 -1.94 20.91
CA VAL A 130 0.23 -0.48 20.76
C VAL A 130 0.97 -0.07 19.51
N THR A 131 0.33 0.74 18.68
CA THR A 131 1.00 1.44 17.57
C THR A 131 1.33 2.87 17.95
N VAL A 132 2.28 3.45 17.22
CA VAL A 132 2.63 4.87 17.36
C VAL A 132 1.39 5.76 17.27
N ALA A 133 0.54 5.56 16.26
CA ALA A 133 -0.70 6.30 16.08
C ALA A 133 -1.67 6.18 17.28
N THR A 134 -1.84 4.97 17.84
CA THR A 134 -2.71 4.78 19.01
C THR A 134 -2.14 5.33 20.32
N SER A 135 -0.81 5.44 20.42
CA SER A 135 -0.15 5.93 21.64
C SER A 135 -0.43 7.41 21.92
N LEU A 136 -0.54 8.24 20.88
CA LEU A 136 -0.86 9.67 21.01
C LEU A 136 -2.25 9.91 21.61
N TYR A 137 -3.20 9.02 21.37
CA TYR A 137 -4.54 9.07 21.95
C TYR A 137 -4.59 8.72 23.44
N LYS A 138 -3.50 8.26 24.07
CA LYS A 138 -3.44 8.11 25.53
C LYS A 138 -3.46 9.46 26.26
N PHE A 139 -3.07 10.53 25.57
CA PHE A 139 -2.99 11.89 26.13
C PHE A 139 -4.27 12.71 25.88
N THR A 140 -5.27 12.12 25.22
CA THR A 140 -6.60 12.70 25.06
C THR A 140 -7.58 12.02 26.02
N GLY A 141 -8.46 12.79 26.64
CA GLY A 141 -9.36 12.24 27.66
C GLY A 141 -10.54 13.15 27.99
N PRO A 142 -11.60 12.59 28.59
CA PRO A 142 -12.84 13.32 28.88
C PRO A 142 -12.66 14.45 29.91
N LEU A 143 -11.60 14.40 30.73
CA LEU A 143 -11.27 15.39 31.75
C LEU A 143 -10.32 16.49 31.25
N GLY A 144 -9.92 16.46 29.98
CA GLY A 144 -9.00 17.41 29.38
C GLY A 144 -7.86 16.72 28.62
N ASN A 145 -7.32 17.44 27.63
CA ASN A 145 -6.24 16.94 26.78
C ASN A 145 -4.90 17.48 27.26
N GLN A 146 -3.89 16.61 27.30
CA GLN A 146 -2.53 17.00 27.67
C GLN A 146 -1.75 17.44 26.43
N TYR A 147 -2.08 18.62 25.90
CA TYR A 147 -1.53 19.14 24.64
C TYR A 147 0.01 19.16 24.59
N ASN A 148 0.67 19.41 25.72
CA ASN A 148 2.13 19.40 25.81
C ASN A 148 2.73 18.04 25.39
N TYR A 149 2.15 16.92 25.88
CA TYR A 149 2.60 15.58 25.53
C TYR A 149 2.17 15.17 24.12
N ILE A 150 0.99 15.59 23.67
CA ILE A 150 0.53 15.34 22.30
C ILE A 150 1.49 15.99 21.30
N CYS A 151 1.82 17.28 21.47
CA CYS A 151 2.74 18.00 20.59
C CYS A 151 4.15 17.37 20.60
N ALA A 152 4.69 17.03 21.78
CA ALA A 152 5.98 16.36 21.89
C ALA A 152 5.96 14.98 21.20
N GLY A 153 4.89 14.22 21.40
CA GLY A 153 4.67 12.94 20.74
C GLY A 153 4.65 13.10 19.23
N VAL A 154 3.84 14.00 18.69
CA VAL A 154 3.75 14.27 17.23
C VAL A 154 5.14 14.55 16.63
N ILE A 155 5.95 15.41 17.27
CA ILE A 155 7.32 15.69 16.81
C ILE A 155 8.16 14.41 16.75
N ILE A 156 8.15 13.59 17.80
CA ILE A 156 8.89 12.32 17.84
C ILE A 156 8.40 11.37 16.74
N THR A 157 7.09 11.26 16.53
CA THR A 157 6.51 10.38 15.52
C THR A 157 6.78 10.83 14.09
N MET A 158 7.02 12.13 13.87
CA MET A 158 7.38 12.64 12.54
C MET A 158 8.84 12.35 12.17
N LEU A 159 9.74 12.17 13.13
CA LEU A 159 11.17 11.99 12.86
C LEU A 159 11.46 10.76 11.97
N PRO A 160 10.92 9.55 12.23
CA PRO A 160 11.18 8.40 11.35
C PRO A 160 10.68 8.61 9.93
N ALA A 161 9.49 9.19 9.78
CA ALA A 161 8.91 9.49 8.47
C ALA A 161 9.77 10.53 7.72
N LEU A 162 10.26 11.55 8.41
CA LEU A 162 11.17 12.56 7.85
C LEU A 162 12.51 11.94 7.41
N ILE A 163 13.10 11.08 8.24
CA ILE A 163 14.36 10.38 7.89
C ILE A 163 14.16 9.52 6.64
N MET A 164 13.08 8.73 6.59
CA MET A 164 12.72 7.94 5.41
C MET A 164 12.54 8.81 4.17
N PHE A 165 11.84 9.94 4.31
CA PHE A 165 11.66 10.88 3.21
C PHE A 165 13.01 11.44 2.72
N LEU A 166 13.89 11.89 3.61
CA LEU A 166 15.19 12.45 3.21
C LEU A 166 16.08 11.42 2.50
N LEU A 167 16.03 10.16 2.92
CA LEU A 167 16.77 9.06 2.30
C LEU A 167 16.22 8.66 0.93
N PHE A 168 14.89 8.70 0.76
CA PHE A 168 14.22 8.17 -0.43
C PHE A 168 13.53 9.20 -1.33
N GLN A 169 13.67 10.50 -1.04
CA GLN A 169 12.99 11.57 -1.79
C GLN A 169 13.22 11.46 -3.30
N LYS A 170 14.44 11.14 -3.75
CA LYS A 170 14.75 11.01 -5.18
C LYS A 170 13.92 9.92 -5.86
N GLN A 171 13.75 8.76 -5.20
CA GLN A 171 12.97 7.62 -5.69
C GLN A 171 11.47 7.91 -5.66
N ILE A 172 11.00 8.60 -4.60
CA ILE A 172 9.60 9.02 -4.49
C ILE A 172 9.25 9.99 -5.62
N TYR A 173 10.05 11.05 -5.80
CA TYR A 173 9.86 12.01 -6.88
C TYR A 173 9.93 11.33 -8.25
N SER A 174 10.98 10.54 -8.53
CA SER A 174 11.08 9.85 -9.81
C SER A 174 9.90 8.92 -10.08
N GLY A 175 9.36 8.26 -9.05
CA GLY A 175 8.24 7.34 -9.20
C GLY A 175 6.90 8.03 -9.48
N LEU A 176 6.71 9.23 -8.92
CA LEU A 176 5.52 10.05 -9.14
C LEU A 176 5.61 10.86 -10.45
N THR A 177 6.79 11.36 -10.81
CA THR A 177 6.98 12.25 -11.96
C THR A 177 7.29 11.51 -13.26
N ASN A 178 8.08 10.43 -13.25
CA ASN A 178 8.39 9.69 -14.49
C ASN A 178 7.19 8.90 -15.03
N GLY A 179 6.15 8.70 -14.22
CA GLY A 179 4.85 8.24 -14.70
C GLY A 179 3.95 9.37 -15.23
N ALA A 180 4.17 10.61 -14.80
CA ALA A 180 3.36 11.78 -15.16
C ALA A 180 3.90 12.55 -16.38
N VAL A 181 5.21 12.49 -16.65
CA VAL A 181 5.82 13.16 -17.80
C VAL A 181 5.84 12.19 -18.98
N LYS A 182 4.82 12.27 -19.84
CA LYS A 182 4.96 11.91 -21.25
C LYS A 182 5.89 12.95 -21.89
N GLY A 183 7.16 12.60 -22.03
CA GLY A 183 8.16 13.36 -22.78
C GLY A 183 9.02 12.39 -23.56
#